data_AF-A0A7Z0B9A4-F1
#
_entry.id   AF-A0A7Z0B9A4-F1
#
_cell.length_a   1.000
_cell.length_b   1.000
_cell.length_c   1.000
_cell.angle_alpha   90.00
_cell.angle_beta   90.00
_cell.angle_gamma   90.00
#
_symmetry.space_group_name_H-M   'P 1'
#
loop_
_entity.id
_entity.type
_entity.pdbx_description
1 polymer ?
#
loop_
_entity_poly.entity_id
_entity_poly.type
_entity_poly.pdbx_seq_one_letter_code
_entity_poly.pdbx_strand_id
1 'polypeptide(L)'
;MSEPSTAQQGIATALKEQLLLVSSLVLFAGIVTTDTYYSAFGLRYQFLDIAPEHLLYRGVRALTDSIALAIAYFVAIFWLAGGASASKRLLGRWQDWVELITYLVLVGLATTAYFAAIGEGRLQAERDISIATTTLPTVEEIKGEKDVELPFVGYRVLLAGKDMIAMFKPTANATEVPFVHILKRDDVHELVLAR
;
A
#
# COMPACT_ATOMS: atom_id res chain seq x y z
N MET A 1 19.08 -39.94 -4.80
CA MET A 1 18.12 -38.82 -4.70
C MET A 1 16.76 -39.44 -4.44
N SER A 2 16.30 -39.46 -3.18
CA SER A 2 14.98 -39.96 -2.81
C SER A 2 13.92 -38.94 -3.22
N GLU A 3 12.96 -39.36 -4.05
CA GLU A 3 11.82 -38.53 -4.41
C GLU A 3 11.04 -38.12 -3.15
N PRO A 4 10.64 -36.83 -3.03
CA PRO A 4 9.84 -36.38 -1.91
C PRO A 4 8.51 -37.13 -1.87
N SER A 5 8.07 -37.55 -0.69
CA SER A 5 6.80 -38.27 -0.54
C SER A 5 5.63 -37.41 -1.01
N THR A 6 4.56 -38.04 -1.50
CA THR A 6 3.31 -37.37 -1.93
C THR A 6 2.75 -36.41 -0.86
N ALA A 7 3.00 -36.68 0.42
CA ALA A 7 2.66 -35.79 1.53
C ALA A 7 3.51 -34.50 1.55
N GLN A 8 4.82 -34.60 1.30
CA GLN A 8 5.72 -33.44 1.23
C GLN A 8 5.41 -32.55 0.03
N GLN A 9 5.06 -33.14 -1.12
CA GLN A 9 4.62 -32.38 -2.31
C GLN A 9 3.29 -31.64 -2.08
N GLY A 10 2.34 -32.26 -1.35
CA GLY A 10 1.08 -31.62 -0.99
C GLY A 10 1.26 -30.42 -0.06
N ILE A 11 2.13 -30.54 0.95
CA ILE A 11 2.43 -29.44 1.89
C ILE A 11 3.13 -28.28 1.17
N ALA A 12 4.11 -28.56 0.31
CA ALA A 12 4.85 -27.54 -0.41
C ALA A 12 3.93 -26.72 -1.34
N THR A 13 2.99 -27.39 -2.01
CA THR A 13 2.00 -26.73 -2.89
C THR A 13 1.08 -25.82 -2.09
N ALA A 14 0.52 -26.31 -0.97
CA ALA A 14 -0.36 -25.53 -0.11
C ALA A 14 0.34 -24.29 0.47
N LEU A 15 1.60 -24.44 0.91
CA LEU A 15 2.39 -23.32 1.42
C LEU A 15 2.67 -22.27 0.33
N LYS A 16 2.96 -22.71 -0.90
CA LYS A 16 3.18 -21.82 -2.04
C LYS A 16 1.92 -21.02 -2.38
N GLU A 17 0.76 -21.67 -2.41
CA GLU A 17 -0.53 -21.02 -2.68
C GLU A 17 -0.90 -20.00 -1.60
N GLN A 18 -0.67 -20.35 -0.33
CA GLN A 18 -0.87 -19.44 0.80
C GLN A 18 0.05 -18.22 0.70
N LEU A 19 1.35 -18.42 0.45
CA LEU A 19 2.30 -17.33 0.25
C LEU A 19 1.89 -16.43 -0.92
N LEU A 20 1.43 -17.02 -2.02
CA LEU A 20 0.99 -16.26 -3.19
C LEU A 20 -0.25 -15.42 -2.88
N LEU A 21 -1.27 -15.98 -2.21
CA LEU A 21 -2.46 -15.22 -1.82
C LEU A 21 -2.08 -14.08 -0.87
N VAL A 22 -1.26 -14.38 0.13
CA VAL A 22 -0.75 -13.42 1.10
C VAL A 22 -0.05 -12.27 0.41
N SER A 23 0.92 -12.56 -0.45
CA SER A 23 1.66 -11.54 -1.18
C SER A 23 0.75 -10.73 -2.11
N SER A 24 -0.26 -11.37 -2.70
CA SER A 24 -1.24 -10.70 -3.56
C SER A 24 -2.12 -9.73 -2.78
N LEU A 25 -2.58 -10.10 -1.58
CA LEU A 25 -3.37 -9.23 -0.71
C LEU A 25 -2.55 -8.04 -0.21
N VAL A 26 -1.30 -8.27 0.20
CA VAL A 26 -0.37 -7.21 0.59
C VAL A 26 -0.16 -6.23 -0.56
N LEU A 27 0.14 -6.75 -1.76
CA LEU A 27 0.36 -5.91 -2.93
C LEU A 27 -0.90 -5.14 -3.32
N PHE A 28 -2.07 -5.79 -3.29
CA PHE A 28 -3.35 -5.14 -3.57
C PHE A 28 -3.64 -4.00 -2.59
N ALA A 29 -3.50 -4.24 -1.28
CA ALA A 29 -3.65 -3.19 -0.28
C ALA A 29 -2.63 -2.07 -0.48
N GLY A 30 -1.38 -2.41 -0.83
CA GLY A 30 -0.33 -1.46 -1.18
C GLY A 30 -0.70 -0.55 -2.36
N ILE A 31 -1.22 -1.11 -3.44
CA ILE A 31 -1.66 -0.34 -4.61
C ILE A 31 -2.81 0.61 -4.24
N VAL A 32 -3.85 0.09 -3.58
CA VAL A 32 -5.06 0.87 -3.24
C VAL A 32 -4.74 1.99 -2.25
N THR A 33 -3.93 1.70 -1.22
CA THR A 33 -3.48 2.71 -0.25
C THR A 33 -2.63 3.78 -0.92
N THR A 34 -1.73 3.39 -1.82
CA THR A 34 -0.86 4.31 -2.55
C THR A 34 -1.67 5.25 -3.44
N ASP A 35 -2.57 4.71 -4.25
CA ASP A 35 -3.44 5.50 -5.14
C ASP A 35 -4.33 6.46 -4.34
N THR A 36 -4.95 5.97 -3.26
CA THR A 36 -5.79 6.80 -2.39
C THR A 36 -4.99 7.89 -1.69
N TYR A 37 -3.78 7.58 -1.25
CA TYR A 37 -2.91 8.56 -0.60
C TYR A 37 -2.52 9.68 -1.56
N TYR A 38 -1.98 9.36 -2.74
CA TYR A 38 -1.53 10.38 -3.68
C TYR A 38 -2.68 11.16 -4.33
N SER A 39 -3.84 10.54 -4.51
CA SER A 39 -5.03 11.23 -5.01
C SER A 39 -5.56 12.30 -4.05
N ALA A 40 -5.33 12.17 -2.74
CA ALA A 40 -5.62 13.22 -1.76
C ALA A 40 -4.77 14.50 -1.98
N PHE A 41 -3.60 14.36 -2.60
CA PHE A 41 -2.74 15.47 -3.04
C PHE A 41 -3.02 15.90 -4.50
N GLY A 42 -4.07 15.37 -5.13
CA GLY A 42 -4.40 15.63 -6.53
C GLY A 42 -3.46 14.95 -7.54
N LEU A 43 -2.58 14.05 -7.10
CA LEU A 43 -1.65 13.32 -7.96
C LEU A 43 -2.28 11.98 -8.38
N ARG A 44 -2.18 11.63 -9.67
CA ARG A 44 -2.57 10.31 -10.14
C ARG A 44 -1.39 9.36 -10.09
N TYR A 45 -1.60 8.18 -9.53
CA TYR A 45 -0.59 7.14 -9.38
C TYR A 45 0.16 6.81 -10.69
N GLN A 46 -0.55 6.78 -11.82
CA GLN A 46 0.03 6.47 -13.15
C GLN A 46 1.15 7.42 -13.61
N PHE A 47 1.31 8.58 -12.96
CA PHE A 47 2.35 9.57 -13.29
C PHE A 47 3.53 9.54 -12.32
N LEU A 48 3.48 8.69 -11.30
CA LEU A 48 4.52 8.57 -10.30
C LEU A 48 5.32 7.30 -10.62
N ASP A 49 6.61 7.45 -10.93
CA ASP A 49 7.54 6.32 -11.09
C ASP A 49 7.88 5.74 -9.71
N ILE A 50 6.88 5.10 -9.08
CA ILE A 50 6.97 4.53 -7.75
C ILE A 50 7.56 3.12 -7.86
N ALA A 51 8.67 2.91 -7.17
CA ALA A 51 9.33 1.63 -7.11
C ALA A 51 8.41 0.55 -6.47
N PRO A 52 8.36 -0.69 -6.98
CA PRO A 52 7.51 -1.76 -6.44
C PRO A 52 7.70 -2.02 -4.94
N GLU A 53 8.91 -1.78 -4.42
CA GLU A 53 9.25 -1.91 -3.01
C GLU A 53 8.43 -0.95 -2.13
N HIS A 54 8.09 0.23 -2.64
CA HIS A 54 7.25 1.19 -1.94
C HIS A 54 5.80 0.69 -1.82
N LEU A 55 5.27 0.04 -2.86
CA LEU A 55 3.95 -0.58 -2.83
C LEU A 55 3.89 -1.70 -1.79
N LEU A 56 4.92 -2.55 -1.76
CA LEU A 56 5.03 -3.62 -0.76
C LEU A 56 5.10 -3.03 0.65
N TYR A 57 5.96 -2.03 0.86
CA TYR A 57 6.07 -1.35 2.15
C TYR A 57 4.72 -0.76 2.62
N ARG A 58 4.02 -0.04 1.73
CA ARG A 58 2.68 0.50 2.06
C ARG A 58 1.66 -0.59 2.32
N GLY A 59 1.69 -1.68 1.56
CA GLY A 59 0.80 -2.83 1.78
C GLY A 59 1.00 -3.48 3.14
N VAL A 60 2.26 -3.73 3.52
CA VAL A 60 2.60 -4.28 4.85
C VAL A 60 2.21 -3.30 5.95
N ARG A 61 2.50 -2.01 5.78
CA ARG A 61 2.13 -0.99 6.77
C ARG A 61 0.63 -0.84 6.94
N ALA A 62 -0.15 -0.88 5.86
CA ALA A 62 -1.60 -0.84 5.95
C ALA A 62 -2.18 -2.06 6.69
N LEU A 63 -1.55 -3.23 6.54
CA LEU A 63 -1.91 -4.43 7.30
C LEU A 63 -1.62 -4.29 8.80
N THR A 64 -0.52 -3.61 9.18
CA THR A 64 -0.20 -3.38 10.60
C THR A 64 -1.07 -2.29 11.21
N ASP A 65 -1.42 -1.27 10.43
CA ASP A 65 -2.12 -0.09 10.93
C ASP A 65 -3.65 -0.30 10.94
N SER A 66 -4.17 -1.21 10.11
CA SER A 66 -5.60 -1.51 10.01
C SER A 66 -5.98 -2.90 10.55
N ILE A 67 -6.72 -2.92 11.67
CA ILE A 67 -7.30 -4.15 12.23
C ILE A 67 -8.22 -4.84 11.22
N ALA A 68 -8.94 -4.10 10.38
CA ALA A 68 -9.83 -4.68 9.37
C ALA A 68 -9.05 -5.47 8.30
N LEU A 69 -7.91 -4.94 7.82
CA LEU A 69 -7.02 -5.65 6.90
C LEU A 69 -6.42 -6.89 7.57
N ALA A 70 -5.98 -6.75 8.83
CA ALA A 70 -5.47 -7.89 9.60
C ALA A 70 -6.52 -9.00 9.74
N ILE A 71 -7.77 -8.67 10.06
CA ILE A 71 -8.87 -9.65 10.14
C ILE A 71 -9.13 -10.31 8.79
N ALA A 72 -9.24 -9.54 7.71
CA ALA A 72 -9.42 -10.10 6.36
C ALA A 72 -8.29 -11.08 6.02
N TYR A 73 -7.06 -10.73 6.38
CA TYR A 73 -5.89 -11.56 6.18
C TYR A 73 -5.92 -12.86 7.01
N PHE A 74 -6.30 -12.79 8.30
CA PHE A 74 -6.47 -13.99 9.12
C PHE A 74 -7.57 -14.92 8.61
N VAL A 75 -8.70 -14.36 8.15
CA VAL A 75 -9.78 -15.13 7.55
C VAL A 75 -9.31 -15.81 6.26
N ALA A 76 -8.52 -15.12 5.43
CA ALA A 76 -7.93 -15.70 4.21
C ALA A 76 -7.03 -16.91 4.52
N ILE A 77 -6.13 -16.75 5.49
CA ILE A 77 -5.23 -17.83 5.93
C ILE A 77 -6.02 -19.00 6.50
N PHE A 78 -7.01 -18.74 7.36
CA PHE A 78 -7.80 -19.79 7.99
C PHE A 78 -8.64 -20.55 6.95
N TRP A 79 -9.23 -19.83 5.99
CA TRP A 79 -10.00 -20.42 4.89
C TRP A 79 -9.12 -21.29 3.98
N LEU A 80 -7.89 -20.88 3.68
CA LEU A 80 -6.96 -21.69 2.89
C LEU A 80 -6.36 -22.86 3.66
N ALA A 81 -6.01 -22.68 4.94
CA ALA A 81 -5.33 -23.70 5.74
C ALA A 81 -6.26 -24.84 6.19
N GLY A 82 -7.51 -24.50 6.53
CA GLY A 82 -8.50 -25.46 7.04
C GLY A 82 -9.76 -25.54 6.20
N GLY A 83 -10.20 -24.41 5.63
CA GLY A 83 -11.49 -24.27 4.96
C GLY A 83 -11.70 -25.23 3.80
N ALA A 84 -10.84 -25.25 2.78
CA ALA A 84 -11.06 -26.06 1.57
C ALA A 84 -11.09 -27.59 1.81
N SER A 85 -10.34 -28.07 2.80
CA SER A 85 -10.22 -29.51 3.11
C SER A 85 -11.24 -29.96 4.17
N ALA A 86 -11.51 -29.12 5.18
CA ALA A 86 -12.52 -29.41 6.20
C ALA A 86 -13.94 -29.21 5.68
N SER A 87 -14.17 -28.23 4.80
CA SER A 87 -15.47 -28.01 4.14
C SER A 87 -15.89 -29.19 3.29
N LYS A 88 -14.98 -29.86 2.55
CA LYS A 88 -15.30 -31.10 1.83
C LYS A 88 -15.79 -32.23 2.75
N ARG A 89 -15.31 -32.30 4.00
CA ARG A 89 -15.77 -33.28 5.01
C ARG A 89 -17.09 -32.88 5.68
N LEU A 90 -17.25 -31.59 5.99
CA LEU A 90 -18.42 -31.06 6.70
C LEU A 90 -19.64 -30.85 5.79
N LEU A 91 -19.42 -30.44 4.55
CA LEU A 91 -20.44 -30.08 3.56
C LEU A 91 -20.62 -31.19 2.53
N GLY A 92 -20.54 -32.47 2.92
CA GLY A 92 -20.55 -33.62 2.00
C GLY A 92 -21.72 -33.69 0.99
N ARG A 93 -22.82 -32.93 1.20
CA ARG A 93 -23.95 -32.78 0.25
C ARG A 93 -23.87 -31.53 -0.65
N TRP A 94 -22.94 -30.62 -0.38
CA TRP A 94 -22.76 -29.32 -1.02
C TRP A 94 -21.35 -29.20 -1.62
N GLN A 95 -20.71 -30.33 -1.91
CA GLN A 95 -19.33 -30.36 -2.40
C GLN A 95 -19.15 -29.54 -3.69
N ASP A 96 -20.19 -29.51 -4.54
CA ASP A 96 -20.26 -28.70 -5.76
C ASP A 96 -20.36 -27.18 -5.48
N TRP A 97 -20.84 -26.80 -4.30
CA TRP A 97 -20.97 -25.40 -3.87
C TRP A 97 -19.73 -24.88 -3.13
N VAL A 98 -18.83 -25.75 -2.67
CA VAL A 98 -17.61 -25.35 -1.94
C VAL A 98 -16.75 -24.42 -2.78
N GLU A 99 -16.68 -24.66 -4.08
CA GLU A 99 -15.95 -23.80 -5.00
C GLU A 99 -16.60 -22.42 -5.12
N LEU A 100 -17.93 -22.36 -5.28
CA LEU A 100 -18.67 -21.08 -5.30
C LEU A 100 -18.52 -20.32 -3.98
N ILE A 101 -18.65 -20.99 -2.83
CA ILE A 101 -18.47 -20.38 -1.51
C ILE A 101 -17.05 -19.83 -1.38
N THR A 102 -16.04 -20.55 -1.87
CA THR A 102 -14.65 -20.08 -1.85
C THR A 102 -14.49 -18.80 -2.66
N TYR A 103 -15.07 -18.72 -3.87
CA TYR A 103 -15.06 -17.47 -4.63
C TYR A 103 -15.78 -16.34 -3.92
N LEU A 104 -16.94 -16.59 -3.31
CA LEU A 104 -17.67 -15.57 -2.55
C LEU A 104 -16.86 -15.06 -1.34
N VAL A 105 -16.19 -15.96 -0.62
CA VAL A 105 -15.29 -15.59 0.48
C VAL A 105 -14.13 -14.74 -0.04
N LEU A 106 -13.47 -15.14 -1.13
CA LEU A 106 -12.37 -14.38 -1.71
C LEU A 106 -12.81 -12.99 -2.20
N VAL A 107 -13.99 -12.88 -2.83
CA VAL A 107 -14.57 -11.60 -3.25
C VAL A 107 -14.90 -10.72 -2.04
N GLY A 108 -15.48 -11.31 -1.00
CA GLY A 108 -15.76 -10.61 0.26
C GLY A 108 -14.48 -10.07 0.90
N LEU A 109 -13.43 -10.90 0.98
CA LEU A 109 -12.12 -10.53 1.49
C LEU A 109 -11.48 -9.40 0.68
N ALA A 110 -11.49 -9.50 -0.66
CA ALA A 110 -10.97 -8.47 -1.54
C ALA A 110 -11.73 -7.14 -1.36
N THR A 111 -13.05 -7.20 -1.21
CA THR A 111 -13.91 -6.02 -1.00
C THR A 111 -13.61 -5.36 0.35
N THR A 112 -13.51 -6.14 1.43
CA THR A 112 -13.13 -5.62 2.76
C THR A 112 -11.74 -5.02 2.73
N ALA A 113 -10.76 -5.72 2.12
CA ALA A 113 -9.40 -5.22 2.00
C ALA A 113 -9.34 -3.90 1.21
N TYR A 114 -10.13 -3.79 0.13
CA TYR A 114 -10.21 -2.57 -0.67
C TYR A 114 -10.68 -1.35 0.15
N PHE A 115 -11.83 -1.47 0.85
CA PHE A 115 -12.35 -0.34 1.62
C PHE A 115 -11.48 0.02 2.82
N ALA A 116 -10.88 -0.98 3.47
CA ALA A 116 -9.94 -0.74 4.56
C ALA A 116 -8.66 -0.04 4.05
N ALA A 117 -8.12 -0.48 2.91
CA ALA A 117 -6.98 0.15 2.25
C ALA A 117 -7.26 1.62 1.85
N ILE A 118 -8.46 1.93 1.37
CA ILE A 118 -8.88 3.32 1.13
C ILE A 118 -8.86 4.13 2.43
N GLY A 119 -9.42 3.57 3.50
CA GLY A 119 -9.46 4.23 4.81
C GLY A 119 -8.07 4.61 5.30
N GLU A 120 -7.12 3.66 5.27
CA GLU A 120 -5.74 3.91 5.66
C GLU A 120 -5.03 4.93 4.76
N GLY A 121 -5.21 4.82 3.45
CA GLY A 121 -4.62 5.78 2.50
C GLY A 121 -5.08 7.21 2.77
N ARG A 122 -6.37 7.41 3.06
CA ARG A 122 -6.94 8.72 3.42
C ARG A 122 -6.41 9.22 4.76
N LEU A 123 -6.46 8.38 5.80
CA LEU A 123 -5.99 8.76 7.14
C LEU A 123 -4.50 9.15 7.11
N GLN A 124 -3.69 8.43 6.35
CA GLN A 124 -2.28 8.77 6.20
C GLN A 124 -2.10 10.10 5.45
N ALA A 125 -2.86 10.34 4.38
CA ALA A 125 -2.79 11.61 3.65
C ALA A 125 -3.24 12.78 4.52
N GLU A 126 -4.35 12.66 5.27
CA GLU A 126 -4.84 13.69 6.18
C GLU A 126 -3.79 14.06 7.24
N ARG A 127 -3.08 13.06 7.79
CA ARG A 127 -1.99 13.28 8.73
C ARG A 127 -0.84 14.04 8.10
N ASP A 128 -0.48 13.72 6.86
CA ASP A 128 0.65 14.33 6.17
C ASP A 128 0.33 15.72 5.60
N ILE A 129 -0.92 15.98 5.21
CA ILE A 129 -1.39 17.31 4.77
C ILE A 129 -1.35 18.31 5.92
N SER A 130 -1.76 17.88 7.12
CA SER A 130 -1.84 18.76 8.29
C SER A 130 -0.48 19.10 8.87
N ILE A 131 -0.21 20.39 9.05
CA ILE A 131 1.01 20.89 9.68
C ILE A 131 1.22 20.37 11.11
N ALA A 132 0.13 20.03 11.82
CA ALA A 132 0.18 19.58 13.21
C ALA A 132 0.60 18.11 13.36
N THR A 133 0.40 17.30 12.33
CA THR A 133 0.56 15.83 12.39
C THR A 133 1.56 15.29 11.38
N THR A 134 1.95 16.09 10.39
CA THR A 134 2.84 15.65 9.32
C THR A 134 4.20 15.25 9.87
N THR A 135 4.70 14.10 9.41
CA THR A 135 6.04 13.60 9.75
C THR A 135 6.98 13.62 8.54
N LEU A 136 6.52 14.22 7.44
CA LEU A 136 7.30 14.33 6.22
C LEU A 136 8.46 15.32 6.41
N PRO A 137 9.63 15.08 5.77
CA PRO A 137 10.75 15.98 5.86
C PRO A 137 10.39 17.39 5.36
N THR A 138 10.92 18.40 6.04
CA THR A 138 10.79 19.81 5.65
C THR A 138 11.97 20.22 4.80
N VAL A 139 11.74 20.98 3.74
CA VAL A 139 12.79 21.62 2.95
C VAL A 139 13.41 22.77 3.74
N GLU A 140 14.68 22.66 4.09
CA GLU A 140 15.46 23.76 4.69
C GLU A 140 16.11 24.61 3.61
N GLU A 141 16.65 23.96 2.58
CA GLU A 141 17.33 24.61 1.48
C GLU A 141 17.12 23.79 0.20
N ILE A 142 16.93 24.49 -0.91
CA ILE A 142 16.84 23.87 -2.22
C ILE A 142 17.45 24.79 -3.28
N LYS A 143 18.40 24.26 -4.05
CA LYS A 143 19.07 24.98 -5.13
C LYS A 143 18.75 24.35 -6.48
N GLY A 144 18.34 25.20 -7.41
CA GLY A 144 18.08 24.83 -8.79
C GLY A 144 19.34 24.87 -9.66
N GLU A 145 19.14 24.78 -10.98
CA GLU A 145 20.22 24.96 -11.95
C GLU A 145 20.96 26.30 -11.72
N LYS A 146 22.30 26.26 -11.74
CA LYS A 146 23.19 27.43 -11.50
C LYS A 146 23.13 27.99 -10.08
N ASP A 147 22.87 27.14 -9.08
CA ASP A 147 22.86 27.49 -7.66
C ASP A 147 21.83 28.56 -7.28
N VAL A 148 20.75 28.69 -8.05
CA VAL A 148 19.65 29.60 -7.76
C VAL A 148 18.77 29.01 -6.67
N GLU A 149 18.59 29.73 -5.56
CA GLU A 149 17.68 29.32 -4.49
C GLU A 149 16.23 29.25 -4.99
N LEU A 150 15.55 28.13 -4.75
CA LEU A 150 14.15 27.96 -5.10
C LEU A 150 13.26 28.30 -3.88
N PRO A 151 12.08 28.92 -4.09
CA PRO A 151 11.25 29.46 -3.01
C PRO A 151 10.39 28.39 -2.30
N PHE A 152 10.99 27.26 -1.91
CA PHE A 152 10.28 26.12 -1.31
C PHE A 152 10.72 25.81 0.13
N VAL A 153 11.46 26.72 0.77
CA VAL A 153 11.80 26.59 2.20
C VAL A 153 10.51 26.49 3.04
N GLY A 154 10.47 25.51 3.94
CA GLY A 154 9.29 25.21 4.78
C GLY A 154 8.24 24.30 4.12
N TYR A 155 8.43 23.89 2.86
CA TYR A 155 7.57 22.90 2.21
C TYR A 155 7.89 21.50 2.71
N ARG A 156 6.92 20.59 2.63
CA ARG A 156 7.08 19.17 2.95
C ARG A 156 7.38 18.38 1.69
N VAL A 157 8.35 17.48 1.74
CA VAL A 157 8.66 16.58 0.64
C VAL A 157 7.71 15.39 0.66
N LEU A 158 6.88 15.29 -0.37
CA LEU A 158 5.91 14.21 -0.55
C LEU A 158 6.54 12.99 -1.24
N LEU A 159 7.37 13.24 -2.25
CA LEU A 159 8.06 12.21 -3.01
C LEU A 159 9.37 12.79 -3.56
N ALA A 160 10.47 12.05 -3.39
CA ALA A 160 11.73 12.32 -4.06
C ALA A 160 12.09 11.08 -4.89
N GLY A 161 11.64 11.08 -6.14
CA GLY A 161 11.89 10.01 -7.11
C GLY A 161 13.16 10.26 -7.90
N LYS A 162 13.43 9.37 -8.88
CA LYS A 162 14.57 9.50 -9.80
C LYS A 162 14.43 10.70 -10.73
N ASP A 163 13.22 10.94 -11.23
CA ASP A 163 12.99 11.95 -12.27
C ASP A 163 12.30 13.22 -11.74
N MET A 164 11.71 13.16 -10.54
CA MET A 164 10.94 14.26 -9.99
C MET A 164 11.01 14.36 -8.46
N ILE A 165 10.83 15.58 -7.98
CA ILE A 165 10.63 15.90 -6.57
C ILE A 165 9.27 16.58 -6.45
N ALA A 166 8.35 15.96 -5.71
CA ALA A 166 7.06 16.52 -5.37
C ALA A 166 7.08 17.05 -3.94
N MET A 167 6.65 18.30 -3.78
CA MET A 167 6.60 18.99 -2.49
C MET A 167 5.33 19.81 -2.38
N PHE A 168 4.86 20.04 -1.16
CA PHE A 168 3.66 20.82 -0.91
C PHE A 168 3.79 21.63 0.36
N LYS A 169 2.98 22.69 0.47
CA LYS A 169 2.86 23.44 1.70
C LYS A 169 1.80 22.76 2.59
N PRO A 170 2.14 22.32 3.81
CA PRO A 170 1.15 21.73 4.69
C PRO A 170 0.13 22.78 5.12
N THR A 171 -1.11 22.34 5.35
CA THR A 171 -2.24 23.21 5.69
C THR A 171 -2.65 23.03 7.14
N ALA A 172 -3.40 23.98 7.70
CA ALA A 172 -4.02 23.79 9.02
C ALA A 172 -5.26 22.88 8.96
N ASN A 173 -5.83 22.70 7.77
CA ASN A 173 -7.03 21.92 7.53
C ASN A 173 -6.70 20.71 6.64
N ALA A 174 -6.71 19.52 7.23
CA ALA A 174 -6.42 18.25 6.55
C ALA A 174 -7.36 17.91 5.39
N THR A 175 -8.51 18.59 5.29
CA THR A 175 -9.49 18.38 4.20
C THR A 175 -9.23 19.24 2.97
N GLU A 176 -8.32 20.22 3.07
CA GLU A 176 -7.92 21.06 1.94
C GLU A 176 -6.90 20.32 1.07
N VAL A 177 -7.16 20.24 -0.24
CA VAL A 177 -6.20 19.66 -1.19
C VAL A 177 -5.03 20.64 -1.35
N PRO A 178 -3.82 20.29 -0.89
CA PRO A 178 -2.70 21.21 -0.96
C PRO A 178 -2.20 21.36 -2.40
N PHE A 179 -1.65 22.53 -2.72
CA PHE A 179 -0.98 22.73 -4.00
C PHE A 179 0.39 22.02 -4.00
N VAL A 180 0.56 21.06 -4.91
CA VAL A 180 1.80 20.30 -5.07
C VAL A 180 2.66 20.93 -6.15
N HIS A 181 3.89 21.28 -5.80
CA HIS A 181 4.92 21.65 -6.77
C HIS A 181 5.71 20.41 -7.16
N ILE A 182 5.88 20.23 -8.47
CA ILE A 182 6.68 19.15 -9.05
C ILE A 182 7.87 19.80 -9.76
N LEU A 183 9.07 19.43 -9.33
CA LEU A 183 10.32 19.79 -9.97
C LEU A 183 10.89 18.56 -10.66
N LYS A 184 11.55 18.74 -11.81
CA LYS A 184 12.38 17.66 -12.35
C LYS A 184 13.59 17.49 -11.47
N ARG A 185 14.04 16.26 -11.27
CA ARG A 185 15.20 15.96 -10.44
C ARG A 185 16.46 16.62 -10.99
N ASP A 186 16.62 16.64 -12.30
CA ASP A 186 17.76 17.25 -12.99
C ASP A 186 17.87 18.76 -12.78
N ASP A 187 16.74 19.43 -12.49
CA ASP A 187 16.71 20.87 -12.25
C ASP A 187 17.13 21.22 -10.80
N VAL A 188 17.36 20.22 -9.93
CA VAL A 188 17.68 20.40 -8.50
C VAL A 188 19.08 19.88 -8.20
N HIS A 189 20.00 20.80 -7.92
CA HIS A 189 21.40 20.49 -7.61
C HIS A 189 21.59 20.08 -6.15
N GLU A 190 20.90 20.76 -5.24
CA GLU A 190 21.03 20.53 -3.79
C GLU A 190 19.66 20.57 -3.13
N LEU A 191 19.43 19.64 -2.20
CA LEU A 191 18.22 19.56 -1.38
C LEU A 191 18.61 19.18 0.05
N VAL A 192 18.42 20.12 0.98
CA VAL A 192 18.67 19.93 2.41
C VAL A 192 17.33 19.79 3.12
N LEU A 193 17.22 18.74 3.94
CA LEU A 193 15.97 18.35 4.60
C LEU A 193 16.13 18.29 6.12
N ALA A 194 15.17 18.91 6.83
CA ALA A 194 14.93 18.70 8.25
C ALA A 194 13.91 17.60 8.49
N ARG A 195 14.00 16.95 9.66
CA ARG A 195 12.94 16.08 10.19
C ARG A 195 11.93 16.90 10.98
#